data_AF-A0A163E8B6-F1
#
_entry.id   AF-A0A163E8B6-F1
#
_cell.length_a   1.000
_cell.length_b   1.000
_cell.length_c   1.000
_cell.angle_alpha   90.00
_cell.angle_beta   90.00
_cell.angle_gamma   90.00
#
_symmetry.space_group_name_H-M   'P 1'
#
loop_
_entity.id
_entity.type
_entity.pdbx_description
1 polymer ?
#
loop_
_entity_poly.entity_id
_entity_poly.type
_entity_poly.pdbx_seq_one_letter_code
_entity_poly.pdbx_strand_id
1 'polypeptide(L)'
;MKLFQQLLVAPAALGLMAPMAANAADLDIKGVSDYSASSEQVTSISQFQDVYPTDWAYQALSNLIERYGCVAGYPSGSYLGNRAMTRFEAAALLNACLDRITEVTDELRRLLKEFEQELAILKGRVDGLEARVGELEATQFSTTTKLVGQTSLISRRLKEAWIKCRDQYKYCSNFYQDEIDLQQSSVKS
;
A
#
# COMPACT_ATOMS: atom_id res chain seq x y z
N MET A 1 86.26 -45.05 25.16
CA MET A 1 86.41 -43.77 25.88
C MET A 1 85.66 -42.69 25.11
N LYS A 2 84.83 -41.93 25.83
CA LYS A 2 84.34 -40.57 25.50
C LYS A 2 83.60 -40.37 24.18
N LEU A 3 82.29 -40.64 24.17
CA LEU A 3 81.35 -40.01 23.22
C LEU A 3 79.90 -40.01 23.72
N PHE A 4 79.70 -40.00 25.04
CA PHE A 4 78.38 -40.01 25.69
C PHE A 4 78.25 -38.92 26.76
N GLN A 5 78.77 -37.72 26.49
CA GLN A 5 78.78 -36.63 27.47
C GLN A 5 78.35 -35.28 26.90
N GLN A 6 77.31 -35.26 26.05
CA GLN A 6 76.55 -34.03 25.78
C GLN A 6 75.05 -34.35 25.69
N LEU A 7 74.53 -34.67 26.86
CA LEU A 7 73.13 -34.58 27.20
C LEU A 7 72.87 -33.12 27.66
N LEU A 8 71.67 -32.61 27.37
CA LEU A 8 70.97 -31.51 28.08
C LEU A 8 71.30 -30.06 27.71
N VAL A 9 70.59 -29.52 26.71
CA VAL A 9 69.94 -28.20 26.81
C VAL A 9 68.57 -28.26 26.10
N ALA A 10 67.51 -28.03 26.88
CA ALA A 10 66.09 -27.87 26.49
C ALA A 10 65.88 -26.55 25.69
N PRO A 11 64.70 -26.19 25.09
CA PRO A 11 63.36 -26.62 25.46
C PRO A 11 62.37 -26.91 24.32
N ALA A 12 61.34 -27.66 24.69
CA ALA A 12 60.10 -27.80 23.96
C ALA A 12 59.39 -26.44 23.84
N ALA A 13 59.25 -25.93 22.62
CA ALA A 13 58.25 -24.95 22.25
C ALA A 13 57.70 -25.34 20.88
N LEU A 14 56.86 -26.39 20.87
CA LEU A 14 55.98 -26.73 19.76
C LEU A 14 54.87 -25.68 19.71
N GLY A 15 55.23 -24.48 19.25
CA GLY A 15 54.29 -23.43 18.86
C GLY A 15 53.62 -23.82 17.54
N LEU A 16 52.30 -23.96 17.60
CA LEU A 16 51.33 -23.94 16.51
C LEU A 16 51.86 -23.42 15.16
N MET A 17 52.21 -24.34 14.26
CA MET A 17 52.21 -24.05 12.82
C MET A 17 50.75 -24.18 12.34
N ALA A 18 49.99 -23.09 12.42
CA ALA A 18 48.73 -22.95 11.71
C ALA A 18 49.01 -22.59 10.23
N PRO A 19 48.17 -23.06 9.28
CA PRO A 19 48.44 -22.95 7.87
C PRO A 19 47.95 -21.60 7.31
N MET A 20 48.67 -21.11 6.30
CA MET A 20 48.20 -20.25 5.21
C MET A 20 47.93 -18.79 5.61
N ALA A 21 48.91 -17.93 5.29
CA ALA A 21 48.66 -16.53 5.06
C ALA A 21 47.67 -16.39 3.90
N ALA A 22 46.39 -16.23 4.23
CA ALA A 22 45.47 -15.54 3.36
C ALA A 22 46.01 -14.11 3.21
N ASN A 23 46.54 -13.78 2.04
CA ASN A 23 46.66 -12.38 1.66
C ASN A 23 45.21 -11.87 1.57
N ALA A 24 44.72 -11.25 2.65
CA ALA A 24 43.57 -10.40 2.57
C ALA A 24 43.87 -9.36 1.48
N ALA A 25 43.07 -9.36 0.42
CA ALA A 25 43.13 -8.28 -0.56
C ALA A 25 42.92 -6.97 0.21
N ASP A 26 43.97 -6.16 0.27
CA ASP A 26 43.93 -4.82 0.85
C ASP A 26 42.80 -4.05 0.15
N LEU A 27 41.80 -3.63 0.91
CA LEU A 27 40.65 -2.88 0.41
C LEU A 27 41.13 -1.44 0.14
N ASP A 28 41.58 -1.15 -1.08
CA ASP A 28 41.96 0.20 -1.48
C ASP A 28 40.71 1.09 -1.64
N ILE A 29 40.28 1.70 -0.53
CA ILE A 29 39.15 2.65 -0.46
C ILE A 29 39.40 3.92 -1.31
N LYS A 30 40.64 4.19 -1.72
CA LYS A 30 40.97 5.37 -2.52
C LYS A 30 40.25 5.38 -3.87
N GLY A 31 40.17 4.23 -4.54
CA GLY A 31 39.48 4.12 -5.83
C GLY A 31 37.97 4.42 -5.76
N VAL A 32 37.32 4.17 -4.61
CA VAL A 32 35.89 4.47 -4.43
C VAL A 32 35.65 5.96 -4.22
N SER A 33 36.58 6.65 -3.54
CA SER A 33 36.50 8.10 -3.32
C SER A 33 36.57 8.87 -4.64
N ASP A 34 37.34 8.39 -5.61
CA ASP A 34 37.48 9.01 -6.94
C ASP A 34 36.14 9.04 -7.69
N TYR A 35 35.28 8.04 -7.48
CA TYR A 35 33.93 8.02 -8.05
C TYR A 35 32.92 8.87 -7.30
N SER A 36 33.06 9.02 -5.97
CA SER A 36 32.13 9.83 -5.18
C SER A 36 32.49 11.32 -5.16
N ALA A 37 33.75 11.67 -5.40
CA ALA A 37 34.23 13.05 -5.42
C ALA A 37 33.87 13.80 -6.72
N SER A 38 33.51 13.06 -7.77
CA SER A 38 33.07 13.61 -9.05
C SER A 38 31.55 13.86 -9.02
N SER A 39 31.14 14.89 -8.28
CA SER A 39 29.83 15.52 -8.42
C SER A 39 29.64 16.19 -9.81
N GLU A 40 30.72 16.27 -10.60
CA GLU A 40 30.71 16.67 -12.00
C GLU A 40 30.34 15.45 -12.87
N GLN A 41 29.04 15.23 -12.99
CA GLN A 41 28.49 14.27 -13.93
C GLN A 41 28.96 14.62 -15.34
N VAL A 42 29.55 13.64 -16.03
CA VAL A 42 29.93 13.76 -17.43
C VAL A 42 28.65 13.83 -18.26
N THR A 43 28.41 14.99 -18.86
CA THR A 43 27.20 15.26 -19.65
C THR A 43 27.39 14.96 -21.15
N SER A 44 28.56 14.50 -21.58
CA SER A 44 28.83 14.13 -22.96
C SER A 44 29.83 12.97 -23.08
N ILE A 45 29.52 12.01 -23.97
CA ILE A 45 30.38 10.87 -24.30
C ILE A 45 31.77 11.32 -24.80
N SER A 46 31.84 12.49 -25.44
CA SER A 46 33.07 13.03 -26.01
C SER A 46 34.09 13.49 -24.95
N GLN A 47 33.72 13.48 -23.68
CA GLN A 47 34.62 13.82 -22.57
C GLN A 47 35.49 12.62 -22.17
N PHE A 48 35.12 11.39 -22.57
CA PHE A 48 35.94 10.20 -22.33
C PHE A 48 37.10 10.12 -23.33
N GLN A 49 38.31 9.94 -22.81
CA GLN A 49 39.55 9.85 -23.59
C GLN A 49 39.77 8.46 -24.21
N ASP A 50 39.06 7.45 -23.71
CA ASP A 50 39.24 6.03 -24.05
C ASP A 50 38.02 5.40 -24.72
N VAL A 51 37.03 6.19 -25.11
CA VAL A 51 35.81 5.73 -25.80
C VAL A 51 35.72 6.40 -27.16
N TYR A 52 35.85 5.60 -28.22
CA TYR A 52 35.86 6.08 -29.61
C TYR A 52 34.55 5.73 -30.32
N PRO A 53 34.12 6.51 -31.35
CA PRO A 53 32.93 6.21 -32.14
C PRO A 53 32.92 4.84 -32.84
N THR A 54 34.09 4.22 -33.00
CA THR A 54 34.26 2.87 -33.57
C THR A 54 34.02 1.76 -32.56
N ASP A 55 33.98 2.07 -31.26
CA ASP A 55 33.84 1.08 -30.20
C ASP A 55 32.38 0.65 -30.05
N TRP A 56 32.18 -0.64 -29.78
CA TRP A 56 30.84 -1.20 -29.53
C TRP A 56 30.12 -0.52 -28.36
N ALA A 57 30.87 -0.03 -27.36
CA ALA A 57 30.33 0.61 -26.17
C ALA A 57 29.80 2.03 -26.42
N TYR A 58 30.24 2.67 -27.51
CA TYR A 58 29.91 4.07 -27.81
C TYR A 58 28.40 4.29 -27.93
N GLN A 59 27.72 3.42 -28.66
CA GLN A 59 26.27 3.54 -28.87
C GLN A 59 25.48 3.33 -27.57
N ALA A 60 25.91 2.40 -26.72
CA ALA A 60 25.25 2.13 -25.45
C ALA A 60 25.37 3.33 -24.50
N LEU A 61 26.58 3.88 -24.37
CA LEU A 61 26.85 5.03 -23.52
C LEU A 61 26.20 6.32 -24.06
N SER A 62 26.19 6.55 -25.38
CA SER A 62 25.49 7.69 -26.00
C SER A 62 23.98 7.66 -25.69
N ASN A 63 23.32 6.50 -25.82
CA ASN A 63 21.92 6.36 -25.45
C ASN A 63 21.66 6.63 -23.95
N LEU A 64 22.58 6.22 -23.08
CA LEU A 64 22.48 6.43 -21.64
C LEU A 64 22.53 7.93 -21.29
N ILE A 65 23.48 8.66 -21.89
CA ILE A 65 23.61 10.12 -21.70
C ILE A 65 22.42 10.87 -22.27
N GLU A 66 22.00 10.54 -23.50
CA GLU A 66 20.90 11.26 -24.16
C GLU A 66 19.55 11.06 -23.46
N ARG A 67 19.27 9.85 -22.96
CA ARG A 67 17.98 9.51 -22.34
C ARG A 67 17.93 9.83 -20.86
N TYR A 68 19.01 9.53 -20.14
CA TYR A 68 19.04 9.60 -18.69
C TYR A 68 20.00 10.66 -18.19
N GLY A 69 20.68 11.43 -19.04
CA GLY A 69 21.49 12.58 -18.62
C GLY A 69 22.61 12.27 -17.64
N CYS A 70 23.00 11.01 -17.48
CA CYS A 70 24.07 10.61 -16.57
C CYS A 70 24.91 9.49 -17.17
N VAL A 71 26.22 9.71 -17.18
CA VAL A 71 27.22 8.65 -17.20
C VAL A 71 28.30 9.03 -16.21
N ALA A 72 28.58 8.13 -15.27
CA ALA A 72 29.72 8.25 -14.39
C ALA A 72 30.96 7.62 -15.05
N GLY A 73 32.13 8.15 -14.72
CA GLY A 73 33.42 7.63 -15.14
C GLY A 73 34.49 8.04 -14.16
N TYR A 74 35.74 7.67 -14.41
CA TYR A 74 36.83 8.03 -13.50
C TYR A 74 37.18 9.53 -13.62
N PRO A 75 37.64 10.18 -12.54
CA PRO A 75 38.12 11.58 -12.57
C PRO A 75 39.24 11.85 -13.58
N SER A 76 39.94 10.80 -14.02
CA SER A 76 40.92 10.86 -15.10
C SER A 76 40.31 11.12 -16.49
N GLY A 77 38.98 11.21 -16.60
CA GLY A 77 38.28 11.36 -17.87
C GLY A 77 38.31 10.10 -18.72
N SER A 78 38.47 8.93 -18.09
CA SER A 78 38.45 7.62 -18.76
C SER A 78 37.33 6.75 -18.19
N TYR A 79 36.76 5.87 -19.02
CA TYR A 79 35.74 4.90 -18.62
C TYR A 79 36.36 3.57 -18.14
N LEU A 80 37.56 3.25 -18.62
CA LEU A 80 38.33 2.03 -18.33
C LEU A 80 37.56 0.74 -18.67
N GLY A 81 36.85 0.70 -19.80
CA GLY A 81 36.03 -0.45 -20.20
C GLY A 81 36.80 -1.74 -20.51
N ASN A 82 38.12 -1.66 -20.74
CA ASN A 82 38.98 -2.79 -21.08
C ASN A 82 39.53 -3.56 -19.87
N ARG A 83 39.16 -3.16 -18.64
CA ARG A 83 39.56 -3.87 -17.41
C ARG A 83 38.33 -4.37 -16.65
N ALA A 84 38.54 -5.40 -15.83
CA ALA A 84 37.53 -5.82 -14.87
C ALA A 84 37.31 -4.70 -13.84
N MET A 85 36.06 -4.33 -13.61
CA MET A 85 35.67 -3.39 -12.54
C MET A 85 35.47 -4.14 -11.22
N THR A 86 35.75 -3.48 -10.10
CA THR A 86 35.40 -4.02 -8.78
C THR A 86 33.92 -3.77 -8.46
N ARG A 87 33.37 -4.52 -7.50
CA ARG A 87 31.97 -4.35 -7.05
C ARG A 87 31.72 -2.96 -6.45
N PHE A 88 32.72 -2.37 -5.81
CA PHE A 88 32.60 -1.06 -5.17
C PHE A 88 32.60 0.08 -6.18
N GLU A 89 33.46 -0.01 -7.20
CA GLU A 89 33.48 0.93 -8.32
C GLU A 89 32.15 0.90 -9.08
N ALA A 90 31.62 -0.30 -9.34
CA ALA A 90 30.31 -0.47 -9.97
C ALA A 90 29.18 0.18 -9.14
N ALA A 91 29.21 0.01 -7.82
CA ALA A 91 28.21 0.61 -6.93
C ALA A 91 28.28 2.14 -6.92
N ALA A 92 29.49 2.71 -6.91
CA ALA A 92 29.68 4.16 -6.97
C ALA A 92 29.20 4.75 -8.31
N LEU A 93 29.54 4.07 -9.42
CA LEU A 93 29.10 4.42 -10.78
C LEU A 93 27.56 4.43 -10.88
N LEU A 94 26.92 3.38 -10.36
CA LEU A 94 25.47 3.23 -10.38
C LEU A 94 24.80 4.26 -9.48
N ASN A 95 25.33 4.49 -8.29
CA ASN A 95 24.79 5.47 -7.35
C ASN A 95 24.83 6.89 -7.94
N ALA A 96 25.90 7.25 -8.65
CA ALA A 96 26.02 8.55 -9.31
C ALA A 96 24.95 8.80 -10.39
N CYS A 97 24.38 7.74 -10.98
CA CYS A 97 23.34 7.84 -12.01
C CYS A 97 21.93 7.46 -11.55
N LEU A 98 21.77 6.83 -10.38
CA LEU A 98 20.47 6.40 -9.87
C LEU A 98 19.53 7.60 -9.61
N ASP A 99 20.08 8.71 -9.13
CA ASP A 99 19.32 9.94 -8.86
C ASP A 99 18.65 10.50 -10.13
N ARG A 100 19.23 10.24 -11.29
CA ARG A 100 18.71 10.72 -12.58
C ARG A 100 17.73 9.74 -13.22
N ILE A 101 17.89 8.44 -12.97
CA ILE A 101 16.95 7.40 -13.40
C ILE A 101 15.65 7.45 -12.59
N THR A 102 15.71 7.91 -11.34
CA THR A 102 14.54 8.07 -10.45
C THR A 102 13.76 9.36 -10.69
N GLU A 103 14.14 10.16 -11.69
CA GLU A 103 13.30 11.26 -12.14
C GLU A 103 11.99 10.68 -12.68
N VAL A 104 10.97 10.71 -11.82
CA VAL A 104 9.59 10.34 -12.13
C VAL A 104 9.24 11.09 -13.41
N THR A 105 9.07 10.35 -14.50
CA THR A 105 8.72 10.94 -15.79
C THR A 105 7.48 11.80 -15.59
N ASP A 106 7.44 12.97 -16.20
CA ASP A 106 6.35 13.92 -15.97
C ASP A 106 4.98 13.32 -16.36
N GLU A 107 4.98 12.33 -17.26
CA GLU A 107 3.83 11.49 -17.58
C GLU A 107 3.34 10.68 -16.37
N LEU A 108 4.25 10.05 -15.61
CA LEU A 108 3.88 9.29 -14.42
C LEU A 108 3.35 10.21 -13.32
N ARG A 109 3.96 11.39 -13.14
CA ARG A 109 3.44 12.42 -12.21
C ARG A 109 2.03 12.87 -12.60
N ARG A 110 1.80 13.07 -13.90
CA ARG A 110 0.48 13.45 -14.44
C ARG A 110 -0.56 12.35 -14.18
N LEU A 111 -0.22 11.09 -14.47
CA LEU A 111 -1.13 9.96 -14.25
C LEU A 111 -1.49 9.79 -12.77
N LEU A 112 -0.52 9.95 -11.87
CA LEU A 112 -0.79 9.91 -10.42
C LEU A 112 -1.77 11.00 -9.98
N LYS A 113 -1.60 12.22 -10.51
CA LYS A 113 -2.50 13.34 -10.23
C LYS A 113 -3.92 13.10 -10.76
N GLU A 114 -4.05 12.54 -11.97
CA GLU A 114 -5.35 12.17 -12.53
C GLU A 114 -6.02 11.06 -11.70
N PHE A 115 -5.25 10.08 -11.22
CA PHE A 115 -5.77 8.99 -10.38
C PHE A 115 -6.27 9.48 -9.02
N GLU A 116 -5.56 10.41 -8.37
CA GLU A 116 -6.01 11.05 -7.12
C GLU A 116 -7.35 11.78 -7.30
N GLN A 117 -7.52 12.48 -8.43
CA GLN A 117 -8.77 13.18 -8.74
C GLN A 117 -9.93 12.20 -8.94
N GLU A 118 -9.71 11.11 -9.67
CA GLU A 118 -10.73 10.08 -9.88
C GLU A 118 -11.12 9.35 -8.58
N LEU A 119 -10.16 9.10 -7.68
CA LEU A 119 -10.45 8.52 -6.37
C LEU A 119 -11.32 9.44 -5.51
N ALA A 120 -11.10 10.76 -5.57
CA ALA A 120 -11.95 11.72 -4.86
C ALA A 120 -13.39 11.73 -5.40
N ILE A 121 -13.57 11.66 -6.72
CA ILE A 121 -14.88 11.56 -7.36
C ILE A 121 -15.57 10.25 -6.98
N LEU A 122 -14.85 9.13 -7.04
CA LEU A 122 -15.38 7.82 -6.69
C LEU A 122 -15.82 7.77 -5.23
N LYS A 123 -15.02 8.33 -4.31
CA LYS A 123 -15.39 8.47 -2.90
C LYS A 123 -16.67 9.28 -2.73
N GLY A 124 -16.79 10.44 -3.38
CA GLY A 124 -18.01 11.24 -3.33
C GLY A 124 -19.25 10.49 -3.87
N ARG A 125 -19.09 9.65 -4.89
CA ARG A 125 -20.17 8.78 -5.37
C ARG A 125 -20.53 7.70 -4.35
N VAL A 126 -19.55 7.07 -3.71
CA VAL A 126 -19.78 6.08 -2.65
C VAL A 126 -20.51 6.71 -1.47
N ASP A 127 -20.03 7.85 -0.96
CA ASP A 127 -20.67 8.60 0.13
C ASP A 127 -22.12 8.98 -0.23
N GLY A 128 -22.37 9.38 -1.48
CA GLY A 128 -23.71 9.70 -1.98
C GLY A 128 -24.62 8.46 -2.09
N LEU A 129 -24.09 7.31 -2.47
CA LEU A 129 -24.84 6.05 -2.45
C LEU A 129 -25.16 5.62 -1.01
N GLU A 130 -24.21 5.72 -0.09
CA GLU A 130 -24.41 5.42 1.33
C GLU A 130 -25.50 6.31 1.94
N ALA A 131 -25.51 7.61 1.63
CA ALA A 131 -26.57 8.52 2.07
C ALA A 131 -27.95 8.13 1.53
N ARG A 132 -28.04 7.75 0.26
CA ARG A 132 -29.30 7.28 -0.34
C ARG A 132 -29.77 5.96 0.28
N VAL A 133 -28.86 5.03 0.55
CA VAL A 133 -29.19 3.79 1.25
C VAL A 133 -29.72 4.09 2.66
N GLY A 134 -29.06 4.97 3.41
CA GLY A 134 -29.52 5.39 4.74
C GLY A 134 -30.91 6.04 4.73
N GLU A 135 -31.20 6.87 3.73
CA GLU A 135 -32.54 7.44 3.55
C GLU A 135 -33.58 6.35 3.22
N LEU A 136 -33.26 5.42 2.31
CA LEU A 136 -34.15 4.32 1.96
C LEU A 136 -34.41 3.38 3.14
N GLU A 137 -33.42 3.17 4.01
CA GLU A 137 -33.59 2.42 5.26
C GLU A 137 -34.47 3.18 6.27
N ALA A 138 -34.26 4.49 6.42
CA ALA A 138 -35.05 5.33 7.32
C ALA A 138 -36.51 5.50 6.86
N THR A 139 -36.74 5.53 5.54
CA THR A 139 -38.07 5.62 4.92
C THR A 139 -38.68 4.27 4.60
N GLN A 140 -38.01 3.16 4.96
CA GLN A 140 -38.63 1.85 4.90
C GLN A 140 -39.76 1.78 5.92
N PHE A 141 -40.98 2.00 5.44
CA PHE A 141 -42.18 1.64 6.18
C PHE A 141 -42.05 0.18 6.62
N SER A 142 -42.34 -0.10 7.89
CA SER A 142 -42.36 -1.47 8.40
C SER A 142 -43.23 -2.32 7.47
N THR A 143 -42.58 -3.25 6.77
CA THR A 143 -43.22 -4.26 5.91
C THR A 143 -44.17 -5.17 6.69
N THR A 144 -44.21 -5.01 8.02
CA THR A 144 -45.03 -5.76 8.96
C THR A 144 -46.05 -4.90 9.71
N THR A 145 -46.26 -3.64 9.33
CA THR A 145 -47.28 -2.78 9.97
C THR A 145 -48.67 -3.42 9.82
N LYS A 146 -49.12 -4.12 10.87
CA LYS A 146 -50.45 -4.71 10.92
C LYS A 146 -51.46 -3.65 11.33
N LEU A 147 -52.26 -3.21 10.36
CA LEU A 147 -53.36 -2.28 10.59
C LEU A 147 -54.53 -3.07 11.20
N VAL A 148 -54.76 -2.91 12.52
CA VAL A 148 -55.89 -3.54 13.21
C VAL A 148 -57.04 -2.54 13.26
N GLY A 149 -58.05 -2.76 12.43
CA GLY A 149 -59.29 -1.99 12.42
C GLY A 149 -60.43 -2.77 13.10
N GLN A 150 -61.19 -2.12 13.97
CA GLN A 150 -62.45 -2.66 14.47
C GLN A 150 -63.60 -2.07 13.67
N THR A 151 -64.41 -2.93 13.04
CA THR A 151 -65.64 -2.52 12.37
C THR A 151 -66.83 -2.99 13.20
N SER A 152 -67.64 -2.07 13.72
CA SER A 152 -68.91 -2.41 14.37
C SER A 152 -70.06 -2.20 13.39
N LEU A 153 -70.67 -3.29 12.95
CA LEU A 153 -71.84 -3.26 12.08
C LEU A 153 -73.10 -3.22 12.95
N ILE A 154 -73.59 -2.02 13.23
CA ILE A 154 -74.86 -1.85 13.95
C ILE A 154 -76.01 -1.96 12.95
N SER A 155 -76.87 -2.97 13.12
CA SER A 155 -78.07 -3.11 12.28
C SER A 155 -79.03 -1.92 12.51
N ARG A 156 -79.67 -1.43 11.43
CA ARG A 156 -80.57 -0.26 11.49
C ARG A 156 -81.67 -0.43 12.56
N ARG A 157 -82.18 -1.65 12.72
CA ARG A 157 -83.23 -1.99 13.70
C ARG A 157 -82.74 -1.86 15.14
N LEU A 158 -81.48 -2.23 15.42
CA LEU A 158 -80.86 -2.03 16.74
C LEU A 158 -80.52 -0.56 16.99
N LYS A 159 -80.20 0.22 15.94
CA LYS A 159 -79.98 1.67 16.06
C LYS A 159 -81.25 2.41 16.49
N GLU A 160 -82.39 2.05 15.91
CA GLU A 160 -83.71 2.60 16.28
C GLU A 160 -84.11 2.18 17.71
N ALA A 161 -83.85 0.93 18.09
CA ALA A 161 -84.07 0.44 19.45
C ALA A 161 -83.17 1.15 20.49
N TRP A 162 -81.92 1.44 20.13
CA TRP A 162 -80.98 2.14 21.00
C TRP A 162 -81.32 3.62 21.18
N ILE A 163 -81.75 4.31 20.12
CA ILE A 163 -82.25 5.70 20.21
C ILE A 163 -83.51 5.75 21.10
N LYS A 164 -84.43 4.80 20.94
CA LYS A 164 -85.61 4.68 21.81
C LYS A 164 -85.26 4.34 23.28
N CYS A 165 -84.25 3.48 23.54
CA CYS A 165 -83.83 3.21 24.93
C CYS A 165 -83.23 4.46 25.59
N ARG A 166 -82.45 5.25 24.85
CA ARG A 166 -81.79 6.47 25.34
C ARG A 166 -82.78 7.55 25.79
N ASP A 167 -83.86 7.73 25.04
CA ASP A 167 -84.83 8.79 25.32
C ASP A 167 -85.83 8.40 26.43
N GLN A 168 -86.02 7.10 26.71
CA GLN A 168 -87.09 6.64 27.60
C GLN A 168 -86.61 6.10 28.96
N TYR A 169 -85.37 5.59 29.10
CA TYR A 169 -84.89 5.06 30.38
C TYR A 169 -83.41 5.40 30.63
N LYS A 170 -83.14 6.07 31.77
CA LYS A 170 -81.83 6.59 32.18
C LYS A 170 -80.78 5.51 32.56
N TYR A 171 -81.10 4.23 32.37
CA TYR A 171 -80.24 3.09 32.73
C TYR A 171 -80.26 2.02 31.62
N CYS A 172 -79.50 2.25 30.55
CA CYS A 172 -79.29 1.28 29.47
C CYS A 172 -77.77 0.99 29.34
N SER A 173 -77.08 0.84 30.48
CA SER A 173 -75.61 0.79 30.54
C SER A 173 -74.98 -0.61 30.47
N ASN A 174 -75.75 -1.70 30.51
CA ASN A 174 -75.16 -3.04 30.75
C ASN A 174 -75.43 -4.09 29.66
N PHE A 175 -75.97 -3.71 28.50
CA PHE A 175 -76.22 -4.69 27.43
C PHE A 175 -75.07 -4.84 26.43
N TYR A 176 -74.12 -3.91 26.40
CA TYR A 176 -73.02 -3.91 25.42
C TYR A 176 -71.70 -4.51 25.92
N GLN A 177 -71.54 -4.73 27.22
CA GLN A 177 -70.25 -5.16 27.78
C GLN A 177 -70.06 -6.69 27.65
N ASP A 178 -71.12 -7.48 27.86
CA ASP A 178 -71.01 -8.95 27.90
C ASP A 178 -70.76 -9.58 26.53
N GLU A 179 -71.25 -8.96 25.44
CA GLU A 179 -71.07 -9.49 24.08
C GLU A 179 -69.73 -9.07 23.44
N ILE A 180 -69.10 -8.01 23.96
CA ILE A 180 -67.75 -7.57 23.55
C ILE A 180 -66.67 -8.45 24.20
N ASP A 181 -66.85 -8.86 25.45
CA ASP A 181 -65.88 -9.71 26.16
C ASP A 181 -65.84 -11.15 25.63
N LEU A 182 -66.97 -11.67 25.13
CA LEU A 182 -67.03 -13.00 24.48
C LEU A 182 -66.29 -13.06 23.14
N GLN A 183 -66.20 -11.95 22.41
CA GLN A 183 -65.47 -11.89 21.13
C GLN A 183 -63.96 -11.64 21.31
N GLN A 184 -63.54 -11.07 22.45
CA GLN A 184 -62.12 -10.84 22.75
C GLN A 184 -61.37 -12.11 23.21
N SER A 185 -62.07 -13.13 23.73
CA SER A 185 -61.42 -14.39 24.16
C SER A 185 -60.97 -15.27 22.97
N SER A 186 -61.60 -15.11 21.79
CA SER A 186 -61.29 -15.94 20.61
C SER A 186 -60.11 -15.42 19.77
N VAL A 187 -59.56 -14.23 20.05
CA VAL A 187 -58.49 -13.60 19.23
C VAL A 187 -57.11 -13.66 19.92
N LYS A 188 -57.01 -14.33 21.08
CA LYS A 188 -55.75 -14.52 21.84
C LYS A 188 -55.10 -15.90 21.67
N SER A 189 -55.35 -16.60 20.56
CA SER A 189 -54.59 -17.81 20.19
C SER A 189 -53.95 -17.70 18.82
#